data_AF-A0A3P1Y176-F1
#
_entry.id   AF-A0A3P1Y176-F1
#
_cell.length_a   1.000
_cell.length_b   1.000
_cell.length_c   1.000
_cell.angle_alpha   90.00
_cell.angle_beta   90.00
_cell.angle_gamma   90.00
#
_symmetry.space_group_name_H-M   'P 1'
#
loop_
_entity.id
_entity.type
_entity.pdbx_description
1 polymer ?
#
loop_
_entity_poly.entity_id
_entity_poly.type
_entity_poly.pdbx_seq_one_letter_code
_entity_poly.pdbx_strand_id
1 'polypeptide(L)'
;MSYSNDGYGLISDIVRRYGGEPSFAHYVVRHILEPLEMHRSTLEFEKPRYDENCTHLYIHRNGPDGPREDMGRDFYDNAFVLMGGGALRSTIGDMKRYVRMLLGEGTGENGARILGRYYVREMQKPVQFYRFQQYYGYGLSTRFMDDLTVVGHGGGMTGISNMMLFSPELEAGVLVFCNTSNVPVSEIAAAAMRLLNGRAPVRQPEYTETAWSAETVENACGTYRSDEGTLLEIYRKDAGIGLRLDGAEQSIRIVGREMLLILAPHTASDLILCRDAENAVMGVRHGGRIIPREDRQNEPA
;
A
#
# COMPACT_ATOMS: atom_id res chain seq x y z
N MET A 1 12.86 -5.59 1.76
CA MET A 1 11.60 -6.36 1.95
C MET A 1 10.81 -6.45 0.64
N SER A 2 10.08 -7.54 0.36
CA SER A 2 8.97 -7.57 -0.60
C SER A 2 7.65 -7.66 0.18
N TYR A 3 6.66 -6.83 -0.12
CA TYR A 3 5.36 -6.86 0.57
C TYR A 3 4.64 -8.19 0.30
N SER A 4 4.02 -8.78 1.32
CA SER A 4 3.37 -10.09 1.23
C SER A 4 2.07 -10.12 2.01
N ASN A 5 0.95 -10.24 1.29
CA ASN A 5 -0.36 -10.45 1.91
C ASN A 5 -0.43 -11.82 2.61
N ASP A 6 0.18 -12.85 2.00
CA ASP A 6 0.22 -14.21 2.56
C ASP A 6 0.95 -14.24 3.90
N GLY A 7 2.02 -13.45 4.06
CA GLY A 7 2.69 -13.26 5.35
C GLY A 7 1.73 -12.76 6.44
N TYR A 8 0.86 -11.80 6.12
CA TYR A 8 -0.20 -11.35 7.04
C TYR A 8 -1.29 -12.40 7.26
N GLY A 9 -1.61 -13.21 6.25
CA GLY A 9 -2.48 -14.38 6.40
C GLY A 9 -1.93 -15.39 7.40
N LEU A 10 -0.63 -15.70 7.35
CA LEU A 10 0.05 -16.56 8.31
C LEU A 10 0.03 -15.95 9.73
N ILE A 11 0.28 -14.65 9.86
CA ILE A 11 0.18 -13.95 11.15
C ILE A 11 -1.23 -14.05 11.73
N SER A 12 -2.28 -13.93 10.90
CA SER A 12 -3.66 -14.15 11.36
C SER A 12 -3.89 -15.56 11.89
N ASP A 13 -3.27 -16.58 11.29
CA ASP A 13 -3.36 -17.96 11.79
C ASP A 13 -2.63 -18.13 13.13
N ILE A 14 -1.49 -17.47 13.31
CA ILE A 14 -0.78 -17.44 14.60
C ILE A 14 -1.66 -16.81 15.67
N VAL A 15 -2.26 -15.65 15.40
CA VAL A 15 -3.19 -14.97 16.33
C VAL A 15 -4.40 -15.85 16.62
N ARG A 16 -4.96 -16.54 15.62
CA ARG A 16 -6.06 -17.50 15.84
C ARG A 16 -5.66 -18.64 16.78
N ARG A 17 -4.45 -19.21 16.61
CA ARG A 17 -4.00 -20.36 17.41
C ARG A 17 -3.63 -19.98 18.85
N TYR A 18 -3.04 -18.81 19.04
CA TYR A 18 -2.43 -18.41 20.31
C TYR A 18 -3.11 -17.22 21.00
N GLY A 19 -4.07 -16.57 20.34
CA GLY A 19 -4.80 -15.40 20.85
C GLY A 19 -5.98 -15.72 21.76
N GLY A 20 -6.34 -17.00 21.93
CA GLY A 20 -7.40 -17.42 22.86
C GLY A 20 -8.83 -17.18 22.38
N GLU A 21 -9.02 -16.81 21.11
CA GLU A 21 -10.33 -16.58 20.50
C GLU A 21 -10.58 -17.60 19.37
N PRO A 22 -11.84 -17.95 19.06
CA PRO A 22 -12.16 -19.02 18.11
C PRO A 22 -11.76 -18.71 16.66
N SER A 23 -11.57 -17.42 16.33
CA SER A 23 -11.04 -16.99 15.03
C SER A 23 -10.26 -15.69 15.14
N PHE A 24 -9.44 -15.37 14.13
CA PHE A 24 -8.78 -14.07 14.03
C PHE A 24 -9.79 -12.90 14.04
N ALA A 25 -10.94 -13.06 13.37
CA ALA A 25 -12.00 -12.06 13.36
C ALA A 25 -12.55 -11.81 14.77
N HIS A 26 -12.81 -12.86 15.56
CA HIS A 26 -13.23 -12.71 16.95
C HIS A 26 -12.17 -12.02 17.81
N TYR A 27 -10.89 -12.35 17.58
CA TYR A 27 -9.79 -11.67 18.26
C TYR A 27 -9.78 -10.16 17.99
N VAL A 28 -9.82 -9.76 16.72
CA VAL A 28 -9.82 -8.34 16.35
C VAL A 28 -11.07 -7.64 16.90
N VAL A 29 -12.25 -8.25 16.80
CA VAL A 29 -13.49 -7.67 17.35
C VAL A 29 -13.35 -7.43 18.85
N ARG A 30 -13.01 -8.47 19.62
CA ARG A 30 -13.03 -8.42 21.08
C ARG A 30 -11.89 -7.62 21.71
N HIS A 31 -10.71 -7.65 21.10
CA HIS A 31 -9.51 -7.05 21.68
C HIS A 31 -9.16 -5.69 21.08
N ILE A 32 -9.78 -5.30 19.96
CA ILE A 32 -9.49 -4.03 19.28
C ILE A 32 -10.76 -3.24 18.99
N LEU A 33 -11.73 -3.81 18.28
CA LEU A 33 -12.89 -3.03 17.80
C LEU A 33 -13.87 -2.67 18.92
N GLU A 34 -14.25 -3.62 19.77
CA GLU A 34 -15.17 -3.39 20.89
C GLU A 34 -14.60 -2.42 21.93
N PRO A 35 -13.34 -2.57 22.40
CA PRO A 35 -12.79 -1.61 23.37
C PRO A 35 -12.63 -0.19 22.79
N LEU A 36 -12.46 -0.06 21.47
CA LEU A 36 -12.44 1.22 20.77
C LEU A 36 -13.83 1.69 20.33
N GLU A 37 -14.92 0.99 20.67
CA GLU A 37 -16.29 1.33 20.27
C GLU A 37 -16.49 1.46 18.75
N MET A 38 -15.75 0.65 17.97
CA MET A 38 -15.83 0.58 16.51
C MET A 38 -16.97 -0.35 16.06
N HIS A 39 -18.20 -0.01 16.42
CA HIS A 39 -19.36 -0.90 16.28
C HIS A 39 -19.83 -1.16 14.84
N ARG A 40 -19.40 -0.34 13.87
CA ARG A 40 -19.67 -0.51 12.44
C ARG A 40 -18.45 -1.04 11.69
N SER A 41 -17.53 -1.70 12.41
CA SER A 41 -16.36 -2.36 11.85
C SER A 41 -16.45 -3.87 12.02
N THR A 42 -16.02 -4.62 11.01
CA THR A 42 -16.07 -6.08 11.03
C THR A 42 -15.10 -6.70 10.03
N LEU A 43 -14.71 -7.95 10.30
CA LEU A 43 -14.00 -8.81 9.35
C LEU A 43 -14.95 -9.83 8.69
N GLU A 44 -16.22 -9.87 9.11
CA GLU A 44 -17.23 -10.76 8.55
C GLU A 44 -17.62 -10.33 7.14
N PHE A 45 -17.79 -11.30 6.24
CA PHE A 45 -18.10 -11.07 4.83
C PHE A 45 -19.56 -10.66 4.60
N GLU A 46 -20.49 -11.29 5.32
CA GLU A 46 -21.93 -11.08 5.12
C GLU A 46 -22.46 -9.86 5.89
N LYS A 47 -21.88 -9.51 7.04
CA LYS A 47 -22.39 -8.44 7.90
C LYS A 47 -22.58 -7.08 7.18
N PRO A 48 -21.63 -6.60 6.34
CA PRO A 48 -21.82 -5.37 5.56
C PRO A 48 -23.05 -5.39 4.64
N ARG A 49 -23.46 -6.56 4.14
CA ARG A 49 -24.64 -6.69 3.26
C ARG A 49 -25.94 -6.26 3.94
N TYR A 50 -26.00 -6.37 5.26
CA TYR A 50 -27.17 -6.03 6.06
C TYR A 50 -27.12 -4.59 6.61
N ASP A 51 -26.04 -3.85 6.34
CA ASP A 51 -25.95 -2.43 6.68
C ASP A 51 -26.51 -1.59 5.53
N GLU A 52 -27.63 -0.90 5.78
CA GLU A 52 -28.31 -0.06 4.78
C GLU A 52 -27.44 1.12 4.29
N ASN A 53 -26.42 1.49 5.05
CA ASN A 53 -25.44 2.51 4.72
C ASN A 53 -24.06 1.89 4.42
N CYS A 54 -24.05 0.73 3.76
CA CYS A 54 -22.87 0.16 3.13
C CYS A 54 -22.68 0.75 1.73
N THR A 55 -21.43 1.07 1.38
CA THR A 55 -21.11 1.60 0.05
C THR A 55 -21.22 0.53 -1.04
N HIS A 56 -21.58 0.96 -2.25
CA HIS A 56 -21.40 0.15 -3.45
C HIS A 56 -20.02 0.39 -4.03
N LEU A 57 -19.39 -0.66 -4.55
CA LEU A 57 -18.09 -0.55 -5.20
C LEU A 57 -18.26 -0.28 -6.70
N TYR A 58 -17.32 0.45 -7.29
CA TYR A 58 -17.33 0.79 -8.72
C TYR A 58 -16.02 0.40 -9.38
N ILE A 59 -16.11 -0.26 -10.54
CA ILE A 59 -14.96 -0.74 -11.30
C ILE A 59 -15.02 -0.14 -12.69
N HIS A 60 -13.93 0.51 -13.10
CA HIS A 60 -13.77 0.94 -14.48
C HIS A 60 -13.44 -0.27 -15.36
N ARG A 61 -14.25 -0.50 -16.39
CA ARG A 61 -13.98 -1.49 -17.44
C ARG A 61 -13.88 -0.80 -18.78
N ASN A 62 -12.86 -1.19 -19.54
CA ASN A 62 -12.77 -0.82 -20.94
C ASN A 62 -13.52 -1.88 -21.76
N GLY A 63 -14.59 -1.47 -22.44
CA GLY A 63 -15.37 -2.31 -23.34
C GLY A 63 -15.30 -1.82 -24.79
N PRO A 64 -15.91 -2.58 -25.73
CA PRO A 64 -16.00 -2.17 -27.14
C PRO A 64 -16.65 -0.79 -27.33
N ASP A 65 -17.55 -0.43 -26.42
CA ASP A 65 -18.32 0.82 -26.43
C ASP A 65 -17.64 1.95 -25.64
N GLY A 66 -16.39 1.77 -25.21
CA GLY A 66 -15.63 2.72 -24.40
C GLY A 66 -15.58 2.37 -22.90
N PRO A 67 -15.01 3.26 -22.07
CA PRO A 67 -14.93 3.05 -20.63
C PRO A 67 -16.32 3.13 -19.99
N ARG A 68 -16.63 2.14 -19.14
CA ARG A 68 -17.85 2.09 -18.33
C ARG A 68 -17.53 1.87 -16.85
N GLU A 69 -18.37 2.41 -15.99
CA GLU A 69 -18.36 2.11 -14.56
C GLU A 69 -19.41 1.03 -14.29
N ASP A 70 -18.93 -0.16 -13.92
CA ASP A 70 -19.80 -1.25 -13.49
C ASP A 70 -19.85 -1.24 -11.96
N MET A 71 -21.06 -1.46 -11.42
CA MET A 71 -21.23 -1.77 -9.99
C MET A 71 -20.51 -3.08 -9.69
N GLY A 72 -19.44 -3.01 -8.92
CA GLY A 72 -18.68 -4.15 -8.44
C GLY A 72 -19.34 -4.79 -7.22
N ARG A 73 -19.36 -6.11 -7.20
CA ARG A 73 -19.68 -6.92 -6.03
C ARG A 73 -18.44 -7.69 -5.55
N ASP A 74 -17.24 -7.14 -5.75
CA ASP A 74 -15.98 -7.89 -5.59
C ASP A 74 -15.81 -8.52 -4.20
N PHE A 75 -16.34 -7.88 -3.15
CA PHE A 75 -16.42 -8.47 -1.80
C PHE A 75 -17.16 -9.81 -1.71
N TYR A 76 -18.05 -10.08 -2.66
CA TYR A 76 -18.88 -11.28 -2.78
C TYR A 76 -18.43 -12.19 -3.92
N ASP A 77 -18.03 -11.59 -5.05
CA ASP A 77 -17.70 -12.31 -6.28
C ASP A 77 -16.30 -12.95 -6.23
N ASN A 78 -15.35 -12.32 -5.54
CA ASN A 78 -13.96 -12.79 -5.41
C ASN A 78 -13.49 -12.67 -3.95
N ALA A 79 -14.29 -13.13 -2.99
CA ALA A 79 -14.00 -13.09 -1.56
C ALA A 79 -12.77 -13.94 -1.19
N PHE A 80 -11.58 -13.49 -1.56
CA PHE A 80 -10.33 -14.04 -1.09
C PHE A 80 -10.26 -13.81 0.42
N VAL A 81 -10.04 -14.87 1.18
CA VAL A 81 -10.01 -14.81 2.64
C VAL A 81 -8.67 -14.21 3.07
N LEU A 82 -8.53 -12.89 2.89
CA LEU A 82 -7.30 -12.16 3.18
C LEU A 82 -7.03 -12.05 4.68
N MET A 83 -8.04 -12.21 5.56
CA MET A 83 -7.97 -11.99 7.01
C MET A 83 -7.07 -10.80 7.36
N GLY A 84 -5.89 -11.02 7.96
CA GLY A 84 -4.94 -9.97 8.33
C GLY A 84 -4.34 -9.20 7.16
N GLY A 85 -4.39 -9.76 5.95
CA GLY A 85 -3.95 -9.14 4.70
C GLY A 85 -4.96 -8.18 4.05
N GLY A 86 -6.16 -7.97 4.61
CA GLY A 86 -7.09 -6.98 4.06
C GLY A 86 -8.59 -7.18 4.30
N ALA A 87 -9.02 -7.99 5.29
CA ALA A 87 -10.44 -8.32 5.46
C ALA A 87 -11.27 -7.29 6.26
N LEU A 88 -10.65 -6.29 6.89
CA LEU A 88 -11.38 -5.31 7.71
C LEU A 88 -12.24 -4.40 6.84
N ARG A 89 -13.50 -4.29 7.21
CA ARG A 89 -14.48 -3.36 6.65
C ARG A 89 -14.90 -2.42 7.75
N SER A 90 -14.94 -1.13 7.45
CA SER A 90 -15.11 -0.10 8.47
C SER A 90 -15.68 1.18 7.86
N THR A 91 -15.91 2.17 8.73
CA THR A 91 -16.35 3.52 8.37
C THR A 91 -15.26 4.52 8.73
N ILE A 92 -15.30 5.73 8.17
CA ILE A 92 -14.41 6.82 8.60
C ILE A 92 -14.60 7.11 10.10
N GLY A 93 -15.84 7.03 10.61
CA GLY A 93 -16.15 7.27 12.02
C GLY A 93 -15.44 6.31 12.96
N ASP A 94 -15.41 5.03 12.63
CA ASP A 94 -14.71 4.00 13.41
C ASP A 94 -13.19 4.09 13.23
N MET A 95 -12.71 4.23 11.99
CA MET A 95 -11.28 4.32 11.73
C MET A 95 -10.63 5.57 12.33
N LYS A 96 -11.40 6.65 12.53
CA LYS A 96 -10.94 7.80 13.32
C LYS A 96 -10.52 7.37 14.73
N ARG A 97 -11.30 6.52 15.40
CA ARG A 97 -11.00 6.02 16.75
C ARG A 97 -9.73 5.18 16.75
N TYR A 98 -9.53 4.35 15.72
CA TYR A 98 -8.29 3.58 15.55
C TYR A 98 -7.05 4.48 15.38
N VAL A 99 -7.12 5.49 14.51
CA VAL A 99 -6.03 6.46 14.33
C VAL A 99 -5.74 7.22 15.62
N ARG A 100 -6.78 7.60 16.37
CA ARG A 100 -6.61 8.26 17.66
C ARG A 100 -5.98 7.37 18.71
N MET A 101 -6.24 6.07 18.69
CA MET A 101 -5.54 5.11 19.54
C MET A 101 -4.04 5.05 19.22
N LEU A 102 -3.66 5.10 17.93
CA LEU A 102 -2.26 5.14 17.52
C LEU A 102 -1.58 6.45 17.95
N LEU A 103 -2.24 7.59 17.78
CA LEU A 103 -1.75 8.91 18.24
C LEU A 103 -1.69 8.98 19.78
N GLY A 104 -2.64 8.36 20.47
CA GLY A 104 -2.68 8.19 21.93
C GLY A 104 -1.75 7.10 22.46
N GLU A 105 -0.76 6.69 21.66
CA GLU A 105 0.28 5.71 21.99
C GLU A 105 -0.28 4.41 22.60
N GLY A 106 -1.38 3.93 22.03
CA GLY A 106 -2.02 2.66 22.36
C GLY A 106 -3.29 2.78 23.21
N THR A 107 -3.70 4.01 23.52
CA THR A 107 -4.92 4.30 24.32
C THR A 107 -5.92 5.06 23.47
N GLY A 108 -7.15 4.56 23.36
CA GLY A 108 -8.24 5.21 22.64
C GLY A 108 -8.77 6.46 23.36
N GLU A 109 -9.60 7.25 22.67
CA GLU A 109 -10.20 8.47 23.21
C GLU A 109 -11.06 8.22 24.47
N ASN A 110 -11.66 7.03 24.58
CA ASN A 110 -12.45 6.59 25.73
C ASN A 110 -11.60 6.06 26.90
N GLY A 111 -10.26 6.12 26.81
CA GLY A 111 -9.33 5.63 27.82
C GLY A 111 -9.04 4.12 27.74
N ALA A 112 -9.66 3.38 26.82
CA ALA A 112 -9.35 1.97 26.62
C ALA A 112 -7.92 1.78 26.11
N ARG A 113 -7.12 0.98 26.80
CA ARG A 113 -5.76 0.64 26.39
C ARG A 113 -5.76 -0.63 25.55
N ILE A 114 -5.40 -0.51 24.28
CA ILE A 114 -5.25 -1.63 23.34
C ILE A 114 -3.81 -2.16 23.35
N LEU A 115 -2.85 -1.23 23.40
CA LEU A 115 -1.44 -1.56 23.29
C LEU A 115 -0.60 -0.69 24.23
N GLY A 116 0.58 -1.19 24.62
CA GLY A 116 1.57 -0.39 25.31
C GLY A 116 2.27 0.59 24.36
N ARG A 117 2.66 1.76 24.87
CA ARG A 117 3.43 2.80 24.14
C ARG A 117 4.62 2.23 23.37
N TYR A 118 5.37 1.33 24.00
CA TYR A 118 6.53 0.67 23.41
C TYR A 118 6.17 -0.02 22.10
N TYR A 119 5.13 -0.85 22.10
CA TYR A 119 4.74 -1.61 20.92
C TYR A 119 4.18 -0.72 19.81
N VAL A 120 3.47 0.36 20.16
CA VAL A 120 3.03 1.35 19.16
C VAL A 120 4.23 1.96 18.45
N ARG A 121 5.28 2.31 19.19
CA ARG A 121 6.51 2.84 18.59
C ARG A 121 7.25 1.80 17.75
N GLU A 122 7.27 0.54 18.17
CA GLU A 122 7.84 -0.54 17.35
C GLU A 122 7.08 -0.74 16.04
N MET A 123 5.75 -0.57 16.02
CA MET A 123 4.97 -0.60 14.76
C MET A 123 5.40 0.50 13.78
N GLN A 124 5.76 1.67 14.28
CA GLN A 124 6.12 2.86 13.48
C GLN A 124 7.60 2.92 13.11
N LYS A 125 8.44 2.07 13.71
CA LYS A 125 9.89 2.08 13.52
C LYS A 125 10.23 1.75 12.05
N PRO A 126 11.13 2.51 11.40
CA PRO A 126 11.57 2.22 10.03
C PRO A 126 12.51 1.00 10.03
N VAL A 127 11.96 -0.23 10.01
CA VAL A 127 12.75 -1.47 10.12
C VAL A 127 13.36 -1.89 8.78
N GLN A 128 12.57 -1.87 7.70
CA GLN A 128 12.98 -2.37 6.40
C GLN A 128 12.73 -1.35 5.30
N PHE A 129 13.69 -1.19 4.40
CA PHE A 129 13.49 -0.39 3.19
C PHE A 129 12.34 -0.98 2.36
N TYR A 130 11.41 -0.12 1.97
CA TYR A 130 10.17 -0.52 1.29
C TYR A 130 10.00 0.13 -0.07
N ARG A 131 10.13 1.45 -0.15
CA ARG A 131 10.07 2.28 -1.38
C ARG A 131 10.97 3.50 -1.22
N PHE A 132 11.16 4.29 -2.27
CA PHE A 132 11.92 5.54 -2.15
C PHE A 132 11.39 6.43 -1.00
N GLN A 133 12.27 6.76 -0.05
CA GLN A 133 11.97 7.50 1.18
C GLN A 133 10.87 6.87 2.07
N GLN A 134 10.58 5.58 1.92
CA GLN A 134 9.63 4.85 2.74
C GLN A 134 10.24 3.58 3.31
N TYR A 135 9.99 3.39 4.60
CA TYR A 135 10.35 2.19 5.34
C TYR A 135 9.08 1.51 5.84
N TYR A 136 9.19 0.25 6.21
CA TYR A 136 8.08 -0.54 6.70
C TYR A 136 8.41 -1.14 8.07
N GLY A 137 7.47 -1.02 8.99
CA GLY A 137 7.50 -1.59 10.34
C GLY A 137 6.47 -2.72 10.48
N TYR A 138 5.77 -2.78 11.61
CA TYR A 138 4.73 -3.79 11.82
C TYR A 138 3.36 -3.26 11.41
N GLY A 139 2.96 -3.51 10.15
CA GLY A 139 1.63 -3.12 9.64
C GLY A 139 1.53 -1.66 9.18
N LEU A 140 2.62 -0.90 9.28
CA LEU A 140 2.66 0.51 8.94
C LEU A 140 3.91 0.81 8.12
N SER A 141 3.75 1.67 7.12
CA SER A 141 4.87 2.33 6.46
C SER A 141 5.12 3.69 7.08
N THR A 142 6.40 4.04 7.17
CA THR A 142 6.89 5.33 7.66
C THR A 142 7.59 6.02 6.51
N ARG A 143 7.17 7.25 6.21
CA ARG A 143 7.76 8.09 5.17
C ARG A 143 8.10 9.47 5.72
N PHE A 144 9.14 10.07 5.16
CA PHE A 144 9.49 11.46 5.47
C PHE A 144 8.83 12.37 4.44
N MET A 145 8.01 13.29 4.91
CA MET A 145 7.30 14.26 4.07
C MET A 145 7.61 15.63 4.61
N ASP A 146 8.37 16.42 3.86
CA ASP A 146 8.81 17.73 4.31
C ASP A 146 9.63 17.60 5.61
N ASP A 147 9.18 18.21 6.70
CA ASP A 147 9.73 18.14 8.06
C ASP A 147 8.99 17.15 8.97
N LEU A 148 8.04 16.37 8.42
CA LEU A 148 7.22 15.43 9.16
C LEU A 148 7.61 13.98 8.94
N THR A 149 7.54 13.20 10.01
CA THR A 149 7.37 11.76 9.91
C THR A 149 5.90 11.46 9.72
N VAL A 150 5.55 10.86 8.58
CA VAL A 150 4.19 10.43 8.29
C VAL A 150 4.16 8.91 8.31
N VAL A 151 3.28 8.36 9.15
CA VAL A 151 3.09 6.92 9.30
C VAL A 151 1.71 6.55 8.79
N GLY A 152 1.58 5.38 8.18
CA GLY A 152 0.28 4.98 7.67
C GLY A 152 0.27 3.66 6.92
N HIS A 153 -0.84 3.39 6.26
CA HIS A 153 -0.97 2.28 5.35
C HIS A 153 -2.02 2.58 4.28
N GLY A 154 -1.74 2.19 3.04
CA GLY A 154 -2.69 2.24 1.94
C GLY A 154 -3.41 0.91 1.76
N GLY A 155 -4.56 0.91 1.10
CA GLY A 155 -5.26 -0.31 0.75
C GLY A 155 -5.92 -0.17 -0.61
N GLY A 156 -5.88 -1.24 -1.38
CA GLY A 156 -6.48 -1.29 -2.71
C GLY A 156 -7.03 -2.68 -2.98
N MET A 157 -8.24 -2.73 -3.48
CA MET A 157 -8.88 -3.93 -4.03
C MET A 157 -9.73 -3.50 -5.24
N THR A 158 -10.31 -4.45 -5.96
CA THR A 158 -11.23 -4.10 -7.04
C THR A 158 -12.40 -3.28 -6.49
N GLY A 159 -12.53 -2.05 -6.99
CA GLY A 159 -13.51 -1.08 -6.55
C GLY A 159 -13.20 -0.39 -5.23
N ILE A 160 -11.97 -0.48 -4.70
CA ILE A 160 -11.61 0.14 -3.42
C ILE A 160 -10.24 0.80 -3.53
N SER A 161 -10.16 2.05 -3.08
CA SER A 161 -8.90 2.73 -2.81
C SER A 161 -8.99 3.42 -1.44
N ASN A 162 -8.05 3.14 -0.54
CA ASN A 162 -7.99 3.82 0.74
C ASN A 162 -6.56 4.21 1.14
N MET A 163 -6.48 5.24 1.98
CA MET A 163 -5.25 5.65 2.63
C MET A 163 -5.54 6.13 4.05
N MET A 164 -4.77 5.61 5.00
CA MET A 164 -4.69 6.11 6.38
C MET A 164 -3.29 6.66 6.61
N LEU A 165 -3.20 7.93 7.00
CA LEU A 165 -1.95 8.57 7.42
C LEU A 165 -2.13 9.22 8.79
N PHE A 166 -1.07 9.29 9.58
CA PHE A 166 -1.00 10.09 10.78
C PHE A 166 0.44 10.58 10.99
N SER A 167 0.59 11.69 11.70
CA SER A 167 1.89 12.20 12.14
C SER A 167 1.82 12.45 13.64
N PRO A 168 2.65 11.77 14.45
CA PRO A 168 2.77 12.06 15.87
C PRO A 168 3.17 13.51 16.14
N GLU A 169 4.02 14.12 15.30
CA GLU A 169 4.48 15.51 15.44
C GLU A 169 3.34 16.52 15.24
N LEU A 170 2.40 16.24 14.34
CA LEU A 170 1.20 17.06 14.15
C LEU A 170 0.06 16.71 15.11
N GLU A 171 0.16 15.60 15.84
CA GLU A 171 -0.95 14.99 16.59
C GLU A 171 -2.23 14.83 15.74
N ALA A 172 -2.05 14.59 14.43
CA ALA A 172 -3.13 14.61 13.45
C ALA A 172 -3.11 13.38 12.54
N GLY A 173 -4.29 13.07 12.00
CA GLY A 173 -4.50 11.96 11.08
C GLY A 173 -5.41 12.32 9.91
N VAL A 174 -5.19 11.64 8.80
CA VAL A 174 -5.95 11.79 7.55
C VAL A 174 -6.42 10.41 7.11
N LEU A 175 -7.72 10.29 6.83
CA LEU A 175 -8.36 9.10 6.29
C LEU A 175 -9.02 9.47 4.96
N VAL A 176 -8.71 8.74 3.90
CA VAL A 176 -9.31 8.93 2.57
C VAL A 176 -9.79 7.58 2.06
N PHE A 177 -11.11 7.40 1.95
CA PHE A 177 -11.74 6.17 1.44
C PHE A 177 -12.50 6.47 0.16
N CYS A 178 -12.25 5.68 -0.88
CA CYS A 178 -12.93 5.75 -2.16
C CYS A 178 -13.41 4.35 -2.55
N ASN A 179 -14.65 4.29 -3.03
CA ASN A 179 -15.32 3.09 -3.51
C ASN A 179 -15.11 2.87 -5.02
N THR A 180 -13.92 3.22 -5.51
CA THR A 180 -13.51 3.04 -6.91
C THR A 180 -12.06 2.57 -6.95
N SER A 181 -11.73 1.69 -7.91
CA SER A 181 -10.35 1.25 -8.15
C SER A 181 -9.46 2.42 -8.60
N ASN A 182 -8.18 2.35 -8.25
CA ASN A 182 -7.11 3.19 -8.84
C ASN A 182 -7.28 4.70 -8.60
N VAL A 183 -8.03 5.11 -7.58
CA VAL A 183 -8.09 6.52 -7.18
C VAL A 183 -6.78 6.86 -6.45
N PRO A 184 -6.13 8.00 -6.75
CA PRO A 184 -4.84 8.39 -6.15
C PRO A 184 -5.01 8.91 -4.71
N VAL A 185 -5.60 8.10 -3.84
CA VAL A 185 -5.90 8.44 -2.43
C VAL A 185 -4.65 8.74 -1.61
N SER A 186 -3.49 8.20 -1.99
CA SER A 186 -2.20 8.54 -1.38
C SER A 186 -1.84 10.00 -1.55
N GLU A 187 -2.08 10.56 -2.74
CA GLU A 187 -1.78 11.96 -3.06
C GLU A 187 -2.79 12.90 -2.41
N ILE A 188 -4.07 12.51 -2.40
CA ILE A 188 -5.12 13.25 -1.68
C ILE A 188 -4.77 13.32 -0.19
N ALA A 189 -4.40 12.19 0.42
CA ALA A 189 -4.03 12.15 1.82
C ALA A 189 -2.74 12.93 2.12
N ALA A 190 -1.74 12.88 1.22
CA ALA A 190 -0.52 13.68 1.32
C ALA A 190 -0.80 15.19 1.24
N ALA A 191 -1.65 15.60 0.30
CA ALA A 191 -2.09 16.99 0.16
C ALA A 191 -2.80 17.50 1.41
N ALA A 192 -3.73 16.71 1.96
CA ALA A 192 -4.40 17.04 3.22
C ALA A 192 -3.43 17.12 4.40
N MET A 193 -2.46 16.21 4.49
CA MET A 193 -1.44 16.26 5.55
C MET A 193 -0.55 17.50 5.44
N ARG A 194 -0.18 17.92 4.22
CA ARG A 194 0.55 19.19 4.00
C ARG A 194 -0.27 20.40 4.42
N LEU A 195 -1.55 20.43 4.07
CA LEU A 195 -2.46 21.51 4.49
C LEU A 195 -2.56 21.61 6.02
N LEU A 196 -2.63 20.47 6.72
CA LEU A 196 -2.58 20.43 8.18
C LEU A 196 -1.24 20.93 8.75
N ASN A 197 -0.14 20.70 8.04
CA ASN A 197 1.18 21.26 8.36
C ASN A 197 1.37 22.72 7.92
N GLY A 198 0.32 23.41 7.47
CA GLY A 198 0.41 24.80 6.98
C GLY A 198 1.18 24.96 5.67
N ARG A 199 1.37 23.89 4.90
CA ARG A 199 2.06 23.86 3.60
C ARG A 199 1.08 23.68 2.45
N ALA A 200 1.40 24.26 1.29
CA ALA A 200 0.61 24.04 0.08
C ALA A 200 0.76 22.58 -0.42
N PRO A 201 -0.31 21.98 -0.98
CA PRO A 201 -0.19 20.72 -1.71
C PRO A 201 0.82 20.83 -2.87
N VAL A 202 1.64 19.81 -3.04
CA VAL A 202 2.54 19.69 -4.19
C VAL A 202 1.92 18.71 -5.18
N ARG A 203 1.81 19.12 -6.45
CA ARG A 203 1.16 18.32 -7.49
C ARG A 203 1.98 17.08 -7.86
N GLN A 204 3.28 17.26 -8.08
CA GLN A 204 4.28 16.19 -8.21
C GLN A 204 5.63 16.77 -7.79
N PRO A 205 6.50 16.03 -7.08
CA PRO A 205 7.86 16.50 -6.82
C PRO A 205 8.61 16.68 -8.15
N GLU A 206 9.35 17.77 -8.29
CA GLU A 206 10.23 17.96 -9.43
C GLU A 206 11.47 17.09 -9.25
N TYR A 207 11.57 16.03 -10.06
CA TYR A 207 12.78 15.22 -10.14
C TYR A 207 13.59 15.63 -11.35
N THR A 208 14.87 15.93 -11.13
CA THR A 208 15.83 16.16 -12.21
C THR A 208 16.02 14.86 -12.97
N GLU A 209 15.73 14.90 -14.27
CA GLU A 209 15.96 13.78 -15.16
C GLU A 209 17.46 13.52 -15.30
N THR A 210 17.83 12.25 -15.26
CA THR A 210 19.19 11.77 -15.45
C THR A 210 19.20 10.60 -16.44
N ALA A 211 20.36 10.01 -16.68
CA ALA A 211 20.51 8.84 -17.53
C ALA A 211 21.18 7.70 -16.75
N TRP A 212 20.74 6.48 -17.02
CA TRP A 212 21.46 5.28 -16.62
C TRP A 212 22.72 5.10 -17.48
N SER A 213 23.77 4.51 -16.91
CA SER A 213 24.97 4.15 -17.67
C SER A 213 24.63 3.04 -18.68
N ALA A 214 25.47 2.87 -19.71
CA ALA A 214 25.30 1.79 -20.68
C ALA A 214 25.26 0.40 -20.00
N GLU A 215 26.10 0.20 -18.98
CA GLU A 215 26.14 -1.01 -18.15
C GLU A 215 24.82 -1.21 -17.37
N THR A 216 24.28 -0.15 -16.75
CA THR A 216 22.99 -0.25 -16.05
C THR A 216 21.86 -0.56 -17.03
N VAL A 217 21.86 0.05 -18.22
CA VAL A 217 20.86 -0.24 -19.27
C VAL A 217 20.96 -1.70 -19.72
N GLU A 218 22.15 -2.18 -20.03
CA GLU A 218 22.39 -3.57 -20.44
C GLU A 218 21.91 -4.56 -19.36
N ASN A 219 22.28 -4.31 -18.11
CA ASN A 219 21.89 -5.15 -16.99
C ASN A 219 20.41 -5.04 -16.63
N ALA A 220 19.74 -3.90 -16.86
CA ALA A 220 18.33 -3.72 -16.53
C ALA A 220 17.38 -4.25 -17.61
N CYS A 221 17.82 -4.31 -18.87
CA CYS A 221 16.98 -4.81 -19.95
C CYS A 221 16.64 -6.29 -19.76
N GLY A 222 15.36 -6.62 -19.87
CA GLY A 222 14.83 -7.96 -19.63
C GLY A 222 13.36 -7.96 -19.21
N THR A 223 12.86 -9.16 -18.97
CA THR A 223 11.50 -9.42 -18.50
C THR A 223 11.53 -9.74 -17.01
N TYR A 224 10.57 -9.19 -16.28
CA TYR A 224 10.36 -9.38 -14.86
C TYR A 224 8.94 -9.87 -14.65
N ARG A 225 8.78 -10.95 -13.89
CA ARG A 225 7.48 -11.59 -13.68
C ARG A 225 7.27 -11.91 -12.21
N SER A 226 6.08 -11.60 -11.73
CA SER A 226 5.59 -12.00 -10.41
C SER A 226 4.53 -13.08 -10.58
N ASP A 227 4.50 -14.05 -9.65
CA ASP A 227 3.45 -15.07 -9.57
C ASP A 227 2.07 -14.46 -9.22
N GLU A 228 2.04 -13.23 -8.72
CA GLU A 228 0.81 -12.43 -8.55
C GLU A 228 0.30 -11.80 -9.85
N GLY A 229 0.92 -12.11 -11.00
CA GLY A 229 0.40 -11.76 -12.33
C GLY A 229 0.97 -10.48 -12.96
N THR A 230 1.90 -9.78 -12.31
CA THR A 230 2.57 -8.61 -12.91
C THR A 230 3.61 -9.06 -13.93
N LEU A 231 3.53 -8.50 -15.14
CA LEU A 231 4.55 -8.62 -16.18
C LEU A 231 5.16 -7.25 -16.48
N LEU A 232 6.47 -7.12 -16.32
CA LEU A 232 7.21 -5.89 -16.59
C LEU A 232 8.36 -6.16 -17.55
N GLU A 233 8.51 -5.32 -18.56
CA GLU A 233 9.59 -5.41 -19.54
C GLU A 233 10.35 -4.08 -19.54
N ILE A 234 11.67 -4.13 -19.37
CA ILE A 234 12.58 -3.00 -19.64
C ILE A 234 13.33 -3.33 -20.93
N TYR A 235 13.28 -2.43 -21.91
CA TYR A 235 13.88 -2.67 -23.23
C TYR A 235 14.65 -1.44 -23.72
N ARG A 236 15.58 -1.61 -24.67
CA ARG A 236 16.39 -0.51 -25.19
C ARG A 236 15.58 0.34 -26.18
N LYS A 237 15.74 1.66 -26.09
CA LYS A 237 15.32 2.63 -27.11
C LYS A 237 16.55 3.40 -27.61
N ASP A 238 16.43 4.04 -28.77
CA ASP A 238 17.53 4.76 -29.42
C ASP A 238 18.24 5.77 -28.49
N ALA A 239 17.50 6.37 -27.55
CA ALA A 239 18.02 7.35 -26.58
C ALA A 239 17.88 6.91 -25.10
N GLY A 240 17.84 5.60 -24.82
CA GLY A 240 17.77 5.11 -23.43
C GLY A 240 17.00 3.80 -23.30
N ILE A 241 15.97 3.79 -22.47
CA ILE A 241 15.12 2.61 -22.23
C ILE A 241 13.64 2.95 -22.44
N GLY A 242 12.86 1.91 -22.73
CA GLY A 242 11.41 1.90 -22.59
C GLY A 242 11.00 0.94 -21.47
N LEU A 243 9.75 1.08 -21.03
CA LEU A 243 9.16 0.20 -20.04
C LEU A 243 7.73 -0.17 -20.46
N ARG A 244 7.41 -1.46 -20.42
CA ARG A 244 6.02 -1.95 -20.54
C ARG A 244 5.59 -2.60 -19.25
N LEU A 245 4.36 -2.33 -18.86
CA LEU A 245 3.67 -2.99 -17.76
C LEU A 245 2.44 -3.69 -18.34
N ASP A 246 2.36 -5.00 -18.19
CA ASP A 246 1.30 -5.86 -18.74
C ASP A 246 1.05 -5.60 -20.25
N GLY A 247 2.15 -5.40 -20.98
CA GLY A 247 2.15 -5.12 -22.43
C GLY A 247 1.87 -3.67 -22.81
N ALA A 248 1.44 -2.81 -21.87
CA ALA A 248 1.20 -1.39 -22.13
C ALA A 248 2.46 -0.55 -21.91
N GLU A 249 2.82 0.25 -22.92
CA GLU A 249 3.92 1.21 -22.85
C GLU A 249 3.69 2.27 -21.77
N GLN A 250 4.69 2.52 -20.94
CA GLN A 250 4.62 3.46 -19.84
C GLN A 250 5.42 4.74 -20.13
N SER A 251 4.93 5.87 -19.64
CA SER A 251 5.72 7.10 -19.56
C SER A 251 6.66 6.99 -18.37
N ILE A 252 7.96 7.15 -18.60
CA ILE A 252 8.98 7.02 -17.55
C ILE A 252 9.89 8.24 -17.49
N ARG A 253 10.50 8.45 -16.31
CA ARG A 253 11.59 9.40 -16.10
C ARG A 253 12.67 8.74 -15.24
N ILE A 254 13.90 8.72 -15.72
CA ILE A 254 15.02 8.23 -14.92
C ILE A 254 15.45 9.33 -13.94
N VAL A 255 15.52 9.03 -12.65
CA VAL A 255 15.74 10.03 -11.58
C VAL A 255 16.90 9.68 -10.65
N GLY A 256 17.56 8.55 -10.87
CA GLY A 256 18.73 8.13 -10.12
C GLY A 256 19.49 7.02 -10.85
N ARG A 257 20.63 6.60 -10.28
CA ARG A 257 21.49 5.58 -10.89
C ARG A 257 20.78 4.26 -11.17
N GLU A 258 19.77 3.92 -10.37
CA GLU A 258 19.04 2.64 -10.43
C GLU A 258 17.54 2.81 -10.17
N MET A 259 17.07 4.05 -10.30
CA MET A 259 15.71 4.43 -10.00
C MET A 259 15.11 5.20 -11.16
N LEU A 260 13.89 4.83 -11.52
CA LEU A 260 13.05 5.58 -12.43
C LEU A 260 11.67 5.78 -11.81
N LEU A 261 10.92 6.72 -12.36
CA LEU A 261 9.52 6.96 -12.07
C LEU A 261 8.68 6.53 -13.26
N ILE A 262 7.60 5.82 -13.00
CA ILE A 262 6.50 5.60 -13.94
C ILE A 262 5.47 6.70 -13.70
N LEU A 263 5.23 7.51 -14.73
CA LEU A 263 4.44 8.73 -14.68
C LEU A 263 3.00 8.47 -15.14
N ALA A 264 2.05 8.97 -14.35
CA ALA A 264 0.64 9.03 -14.68
C ALA A 264 0.13 10.47 -14.45
N PRO A 265 -1.07 10.84 -14.95
CA PRO A 265 -1.57 12.23 -14.91
C PRO A 265 -1.56 12.88 -13.51
N HIS A 266 -1.71 12.07 -12.46
CA HIS A 266 -1.83 12.56 -11.08
C HIS A 266 -0.89 11.88 -10.09
N THR A 267 -0.10 10.90 -10.54
CA THR A 267 0.79 10.12 -9.68
C THR A 267 2.11 9.84 -10.36
N ALA A 268 3.13 9.57 -9.56
CA ALA A 268 4.37 8.98 -10.00
C ALA A 268 4.67 7.80 -9.07
N SER A 269 5.01 6.65 -9.64
CA SER A 269 5.38 5.46 -8.88
C SER A 269 6.84 5.12 -9.13
N ASP A 270 7.56 4.74 -8.09
CA ASP A 270 8.95 4.37 -8.19
C ASP A 270 9.11 2.95 -8.76
N LEU A 271 10.17 2.80 -9.55
CA LEU A 271 10.77 1.52 -9.86
C LEU A 271 12.26 1.60 -9.52
N ILE A 272 12.74 0.62 -8.76
CA ILE A 272 14.13 0.56 -8.29
C ILE A 272 14.71 -0.80 -8.71
N LEU A 273 15.89 -0.83 -9.33
CA LEU A 273 16.58 -2.09 -9.63
C LEU A 273 17.02 -2.77 -8.32
N CYS A 274 16.83 -4.08 -8.23
CA CYS A 274 17.32 -4.90 -7.12
C CYS A 274 18.51 -5.72 -7.62
N ARG A 275 19.61 -5.69 -6.87
CA ARG A 275 20.82 -6.46 -7.18
C ARG A 275 21.11 -7.54 -6.14
N ASP A 276 21.74 -8.61 -6.60
CA ASP A 276 22.32 -9.66 -5.76
C ASP A 276 23.69 -9.24 -5.18
N ALA A 277 24.36 -10.15 -4.47
CA ALA A 277 25.67 -9.92 -3.86
C ALA A 277 26.79 -9.74 -4.90
N GLU A 278 26.60 -10.30 -6.09
CA GLU A 278 27.50 -10.23 -7.25
C GLU A 278 27.26 -8.98 -8.11
N ASN A 279 26.39 -8.06 -7.66
CA ASN A 279 26.04 -6.82 -8.32
C ASN A 279 25.29 -7.01 -9.66
N ALA A 280 24.67 -8.15 -9.90
CA ALA A 280 23.80 -8.36 -11.05
C ALA A 280 22.34 -8.06 -10.71
N VAL A 281 21.57 -7.60 -11.70
CA VAL A 281 20.15 -7.25 -11.51
C VAL A 281 19.33 -8.54 -11.38
N MET A 282 18.88 -8.82 -10.16
CA MET A 282 18.04 -9.98 -9.82
C MET A 282 16.54 -9.72 -9.98
N GLY A 283 16.13 -8.45 -10.00
CA GLY A 283 14.72 -8.08 -10.09
C GLY A 283 14.50 -6.57 -10.07
N VAL A 284 13.23 -6.17 -10.04
CA VAL A 284 12.83 -4.77 -9.87
C VAL A 284 11.86 -4.63 -8.71
N ARG A 285 11.99 -3.55 -7.95
CA ARG A 285 11.03 -3.16 -6.94
C ARG A 285 10.02 -2.22 -7.55
N HIS A 286 8.74 -2.59 -7.54
CA HIS A 286 7.65 -1.76 -8.00
C HIS A 286 6.37 -2.07 -7.22
N GLY A 287 5.56 -1.06 -6.89
CA GLY A 287 4.31 -1.26 -6.15
C GLY A 287 4.49 -1.90 -4.76
N GLY A 288 5.68 -1.79 -4.16
CA GLY A 288 6.02 -2.42 -2.87
C GLY A 288 6.46 -3.88 -2.94
N ARG A 289 6.45 -4.48 -4.13
CA ARG A 289 6.91 -5.85 -4.38
C ARG A 289 8.27 -5.84 -5.03
N ILE A 290 9.05 -6.90 -4.80
CA ILE A 290 10.18 -7.26 -5.67
C ILE A 290 9.64 -8.23 -6.71
N ILE A 291 9.75 -7.86 -7.97
CA ILE A 291 9.39 -8.66 -9.14
C ILE A 291 10.69 -9.27 -9.67
N PRO A 292 10.88 -10.59 -9.55
CA PRO A 292 12.12 -11.23 -9.98
C PRO A 292 12.26 -11.16 -11.50
N ARG A 293 13.52 -11.16 -11.95
CA ARG A 293 13.88 -11.26 -13.35
C ARG A 293 13.59 -12.68 -13.84
N GLU A 294 12.91 -12.82 -14.98
CA GLU A 294 12.38 -14.10 -15.48
C GLU A 294 13.48 -15.13 -15.78
N ASP A 295 14.59 -14.69 -16.36
CA ASP A 295 15.76 -15.53 -16.70
C ASP A 295 16.56 -16.00 -15.46
N ARG A 296 16.25 -15.50 -14.27
CA ARG A 296 16.92 -15.84 -13.00
C ARG A 296 16.02 -16.49 -11.95
N GLN A 297 14.79 -16.84 -12.27
CA GLN A 297 13.84 -17.46 -11.33
C GLN A 297 14.29 -18.82 -10.76
N ASN A 298 15.35 -19.43 -11.31
CA ASN A 298 15.91 -20.72 -10.86
C ASN A 298 17.19 -20.60 -10.01
N GLU A 299 17.66 -19.39 -9.71
CA GLU A 299 18.81 -19.20 -8.83
C GLU A 299 18.33 -19.02 -7.37
N PRO A 300 18.80 -19.84 -6.41
CA PRO A 300 18.37 -19.72 -5.03
C PRO A 300 18.78 -18.36 -4.44
N ALA A 301 17.83 -17.70 -3.79
CA ALA A 301 18.02 -16.45 -3.05
C ALA A 301 18.83 -16.61 -1.75
#